data_AF-A0A4Q3ADS6-F1
#
_entry.id   AF-A0A4Q3ADS6-F1
#
_cell.length_a   1.000
_cell.length_b   1.000
_cell.length_c   1.000
_cell.angle_alpha   90.00
_cell.angle_beta   90.00
_cell.angle_gamma   90.00
#
_symmetry.space_group_name_H-M   'P 1'
#
loop_
_entity.id
_entity.type
_entity.pdbx_description
1 polymer ?
#
loop_
_entity_poly.entity_id
_entity_poly.type
_entity_poly.pdbx_seq_one_letter_code
_entity_poly.pdbx_strand_id
1 'polypeptide(L)'
;MIKEFREFILKGNMLDLAVGVIIGAAFGKVVTAFTELLLSAITFGTGTTEVGAVQVLTKKTIGPDGKEMLKAIDIGPLINSFISLLLVGFALFLVVKAYTTAKKRFEAPAAAAGPAELPADVKLLTEIRDLLKNKA
;
A
#
# COMPACT_ATOMS: atom_id res chain seq x y z
N MET A 1 20.81 21.81 -22.19
CA MET A 1 19.44 21.32 -21.95
C MET A 1 19.37 19.78 -21.83
N ILE A 2 19.39 18.99 -22.92
CA ILE A 2 19.19 17.52 -22.83
C ILE A 2 20.33 16.79 -22.09
N LYS A 3 21.60 17.20 -22.30
CA LYS A 3 22.75 16.64 -21.56
C LYS A 3 22.70 17.00 -20.07
N GLU A 4 22.44 18.27 -19.74
CA GLU A 4 22.29 18.75 -18.36
C GLU A 4 21.10 18.10 -17.65
N PHE A 5 19.99 17.85 -18.35
CA PHE A 5 18.84 17.14 -17.83
C PHE A 5 19.15 15.66 -17.54
N ARG A 6 19.90 14.99 -18.43
CA ARG A 6 20.38 13.63 -18.21
C ARG A 6 21.33 13.56 -17.01
N GLU A 7 22.28 14.50 -16.90
CA GLU A 7 23.18 14.59 -15.76
C GLU A 7 22.45 14.90 -14.45
N PHE A 8 21.37 15.68 -14.50
CA PHE A 8 20.51 15.97 -13.35
C PHE A 8 19.73 14.73 -12.86
N ILE A 9 19.10 13.96 -13.76
CA ILE A 9 18.38 12.73 -13.39
C ILE A 9 19.33 11.64 -12.88
N LEU A 10 20.53 11.55 -13.46
CA LEU A 10 21.54 10.57 -13.06
C LEU A 10 22.26 10.96 -11.77
N LYS A 11 22.09 12.19 -11.28
CA LYS A 11 22.64 12.62 -9.99
C LYS A 11 21.77 12.06 -8.86
N GLY A 12 22.28 11.01 -8.23
CA GLY A 12 21.98 10.57 -6.87
C GLY A 12 20.50 10.49 -6.48
N ASN A 13 19.93 9.28 -6.61
CA ASN A 13 18.65 8.86 -6.01
C ASN A 13 17.36 9.49 -6.59
N MET A 14 17.44 10.47 -7.50
CA MET A 14 16.26 11.12 -8.05
C MET A 14 15.47 10.20 -9.01
N LEU A 15 16.17 9.36 -9.78
CA LEU A 15 15.54 8.36 -10.64
C LEU A 15 14.81 7.29 -9.83
N ASP A 16 15.45 6.74 -8.79
CA ASP A 16 14.85 5.70 -7.94
C ASP A 16 13.63 6.24 -7.17
N LEU A 17 13.71 7.49 -6.70
CA LEU A 17 12.57 8.18 -6.10
C LEU A 17 11.42 8.37 -7.10
N ALA A 18 11.71 8.82 -8.32
CA ALA A 18 10.71 9.03 -9.35
C ALA A 18 10.01 7.71 -9.73
N VAL A 19 10.80 6.64 -9.91
CA VAL A 19 10.28 5.29 -10.19
C VAL A 19 9.41 4.81 -9.02
N GLY A 20 9.87 4.99 -7.77
CA GLY A 20 9.11 4.61 -6.58
C GLY A 20 7.76 5.33 -6.46
N VAL A 21 7.71 6.63 -6.75
CA VAL A 21 6.46 7.41 -6.72
C VAL A 21 5.49 6.98 -7.82
N ILE A 22 5.97 6.78 -9.05
CA ILE A 22 5.13 6.36 -10.19
C ILE A 22 4.57 4.96 -9.96
N ILE A 23 5.42 4.02 -9.53
CA ILE A 23 5.00 2.66 -9.22
C ILE A 23 4.04 2.66 -8.02
N GLY A 24 4.31 3.43 -6.98
CA GLY A 24 3.43 3.58 -5.82
C GLY A 24 2.03 4.09 -6.20
N ALA A 25 1.96 5.10 -7.06
CA ALA A 25 0.69 5.65 -7.55
C ALA A 25 -0.07 4.63 -8.42
N ALA A 26 0.61 3.89 -9.29
CA ALA A 26 0.00 2.86 -10.11
C ALA A 26 -0.49 1.67 -9.25
N PHE A 27 0.32 1.24 -8.29
CA PHE A 27 0.00 0.14 -7.39
C PHE A 27 -1.20 0.48 -6.49
N GLY A 28 -1.29 1.72 -6.01
CA GLY A 28 -2.46 2.19 -5.26
C GLY A 28 -3.77 1.97 -6.02
N LYS A 29 -3.81 2.25 -7.33
CA LYS A 29 -5.01 2.01 -8.17
C LYS A 29 -5.38 0.53 -8.27
N VAL A 30 -4.38 -0.35 -8.38
CA VAL A 30 -4.62 -1.80 -8.43
C VAL A 30 -5.23 -2.28 -7.12
N VAL A 31 -4.72 -1.78 -5.99
CA VAL A 31 -5.26 -2.11 -4.66
C VAL A 31 -6.68 -1.60 -4.51
N THR A 32 -6.96 -0.35 -4.92
CA THR A 32 -8.31 0.22 -4.92
C THR A 32 -9.28 -0.66 -5.73
N ALA A 33 -8.93 -1.00 -6.97
CA ALA A 33 -9.77 -1.83 -7.83
C ALA A 33 -10.02 -3.22 -7.22
N PHE A 34 -9.01 -3.84 -6.61
CA PHE A 34 -9.16 -5.12 -5.92
C PHE A 34 -10.07 -5.01 -4.68
N THR A 35 -10.00 -3.89 -3.95
CA THR A 35 -10.84 -3.67 -2.77
C THR A 35 -12.29 -3.40 -3.14
N GLU A 36 -12.53 -2.67 -4.22
CA GLU A 36 -13.86 -2.48 -4.80
C GLU A 36 -14.45 -3.81 -5.28
N LEU A 37 -13.62 -4.67 -5.90
CA LEU A 37 -14.04 -6.01 -6.29
C LEU A 37 -14.43 -6.87 -5.08
N LEU A 38 -13.64 -6.86 -4.01
CA LEU A 38 -13.98 -7.55 -2.76
C LEU A 38 -15.25 -6.99 -2.12
N LEU A 39 -15.39 -5.66 -2.07
CA LEU A 39 -16.58 -5.00 -1.53
C LEU A 39 -17.82 -5.35 -2.36
N SER A 40 -17.71 -5.35 -3.68
CA SER A 40 -18.78 -5.76 -4.60
C SER A 40 -19.14 -7.24 -4.41
N ALA A 41 -18.17 -8.13 -4.25
CA ALA A 41 -18.44 -9.55 -4.00
C ALA A 41 -19.16 -9.80 -2.67
N ILE A 42 -18.81 -9.05 -1.62
CA ILE A 42 -19.47 -9.15 -0.30
C ILE A 42 -20.90 -8.58 -0.36
N THR A 43 -21.08 -7.44 -1.03
CA THR A 43 -22.37 -6.73 -1.14
C THR A 43 -23.35 -7.38 -2.13
N PHE A 44 -22.85 -8.11 -3.14
CA PHE A 44 -23.68 -8.88 -4.08
C PHE A 44 -24.58 -9.89 -3.35
N GLY A 45 -24.12 -10.45 -2.22
CA GLY A 45 -24.92 -11.36 -1.39
C GLY A 45 -25.96 -10.67 -0.50
N THR A 46 -25.81 -9.37 -0.21
CA THR A 46 -26.71 -8.62 0.69
C THR A 46 -27.73 -7.76 -0.05
N GLY A 47 -27.61 -7.61 -1.38
CA GLY A 47 -28.56 -6.84 -2.21
C GLY A 47 -28.51 -5.33 -1.99
N THR A 48 -27.55 -4.84 -1.21
CA THR A 48 -27.35 -3.43 -0.87
C THR A 48 -25.95 -3.00 -1.27
N THR A 49 -25.81 -1.90 -2.02
CA THR A 49 -24.50 -1.34 -2.42
C THR A 49 -23.71 -0.72 -1.27
N GLU A 50 -24.34 -0.58 -0.09
CA GLU A 50 -23.72 0.01 1.10
C GLU A 50 -23.61 -1.02 2.21
N VAL A 51 -22.39 -1.19 2.73
CA VAL A 51 -22.13 -1.92 3.96
C VAL A 51 -22.27 -0.95 5.12
N GLY A 52 -23.35 -1.06 5.88
CA GLY A 52 -23.56 -0.26 7.09
C GLY A 52 -24.40 1.00 6.92
N ALA A 53 -25.48 0.94 6.13
CA ALA A 53 -26.51 1.99 6.10
C ALA A 53 -27.21 2.13 7.47
N VAL A 54 -26.55 2.81 8.41
CA VAL A 54 -27.05 3.11 9.75
C VAL A 54 -27.38 4.60 9.79
N GLN A 55 -28.65 4.92 9.54
CA GLN A 55 -29.17 6.27 9.68
C GLN A 55 -29.58 6.51 11.14
N VAL A 56 -28.91 7.45 11.81
CA VAL A 56 -29.36 7.91 13.14
C VAL A 56 -30.36 9.04 12.92
N LEU A 57 -31.65 8.69 13.00
CA LEU A 57 -32.76 9.63 12.88
C LEU A 57 -32.73 10.62 14.05
N THR A 58 -32.44 11.89 13.78
CA THR A 58 -32.19 12.88 14.85
C THR A 58 -33.40 13.78 15.12
N LYS A 59 -34.19 14.17 14.10
CA LYS A 59 -35.48 14.86 14.30
C LYS A 59 -36.33 14.97 13.02
N LYS A 60 -37.66 15.05 13.20
CA LYS A 60 -38.61 15.47 12.16
C LYS A 60 -38.47 16.98 11.93
N THR A 61 -38.17 17.41 10.71
CA THR A 61 -38.04 18.81 10.30
C THR A 61 -38.90 19.04 9.06
N ILE A 62 -39.59 20.17 8.97
CA ILE A 62 -40.40 20.49 7.79
C ILE A 62 -39.47 20.96 6.67
N GLY A 63 -39.51 20.30 5.51
CA GLY A 63 -38.77 20.69 4.32
C GLY A 63 -39.31 21.98 3.68
N PRO A 64 -38.57 22.59 2.74
CA PRO A 64 -38.98 23.83 2.04
C PRO A 64 -40.37 23.76 1.38
N ASP A 65 -40.78 22.55 1.04
CA ASP A 65 -41.99 22.15 0.34
C ASP A 65 -43.13 21.73 1.31
N GLY A 66 -43.00 22.04 2.60
CA GLY A 66 -44.05 21.85 3.62
C GLY A 66 -44.27 20.39 4.05
N LYS A 67 -43.50 19.44 3.51
CA LYS A 67 -43.53 18.03 3.88
C LYS A 67 -42.58 17.74 5.04
N GLU A 68 -43.00 16.86 5.93
CA GLU A 68 -42.15 16.37 7.02
C GLU A 68 -40.96 15.59 6.43
N MET A 69 -39.76 16.13 6.57
CA MET A 69 -38.50 15.48 6.23
C MET A 69 -37.81 15.00 7.52
N LEU A 70 -37.33 13.78 7.53
CA LEU A 70 -36.51 13.28 8.62
C LEU A 70 -35.07 13.77 8.41
N LYS A 71 -34.58 14.62 9.31
CA LYS A 71 -33.16 15.00 9.33
C LYS A 71 -32.40 13.86 10.01
N ALA A 72 -31.86 12.95 9.20
CA ALA A 72 -30.97 11.89 9.64
C ALA A 72 -29.52 12.36 9.52
N ILE A 73 -28.71 12.06 10.54
CA ILE A 73 -27.26 12.08 10.38
C ILE A 73 -26.90 10.73 9.78
N ASP A 74 -26.38 10.76 8.56
CA ASP A 74 -25.93 9.56 7.87
C ASP A 74 -24.51 9.21 8.35
N ILE A 75 -24.42 8.16 9.19
CA ILE A 75 -23.14 7.62 9.66
C ILE A 75 -22.66 6.50 8.72
N GLY A 76 -23.49 6.09 7.75
CA GLY A 76 -23.17 5.03 6.78
C GLY A 76 -21.87 5.28 6.01
N PRO A 77 -21.63 6.47 5.44
CA PRO A 77 -20.38 6.77 4.73
C PRO A 77 -19.13 6.65 5.62
N LEU A 78 -19.23 6.98 6.91
CA LEU A 78 -18.13 6.87 7.85
C LEU A 78 -17.78 5.39 8.11
N ILE A 79 -18.79 4.57 8.40
CA ILE A 79 -18.62 3.12 8.62
C ILE A 79 -18.08 2.46 7.35
N ASN A 80 -18.63 2.82 6.19
CA ASN A 80 -18.16 2.33 4.90
C ASN A 80 -16.69 2.69 4.64
N SER A 81 -16.27 3.91 5.01
CA SER A 81 -14.86 4.34 4.87
C SER A 81 -13.93 3.53 5.78
N PHE A 82 -14.35 3.22 7.01
CA PHE A 82 -13.60 2.35 7.92
C PHE A 82 -13.48 0.92 7.39
N ILE A 83 -14.57 0.36 6.86
CA ILE A 83 -14.58 -0.99 6.27
C ILE A 83 -13.68 -1.02 5.03
N SER A 84 -13.78 -0.02 4.16
CA SER A 84 -12.92 0.13 2.98
C SER A 84 -11.45 0.21 3.37
N LEU A 85 -11.09 1.00 4.39
CA LEU A 85 -9.73 1.06 4.90
C LEU A 85 -9.21 -0.30 5.38
N LEU A 86 -10.04 -1.06 6.10
CA LEU A 86 -9.69 -2.41 6.56
C LEU A 86 -9.47 -3.37 5.38
N LEU A 87 -10.35 -3.31 4.37
CA LEU A 87 -10.25 -4.11 3.14
C LEU A 87 -9.00 -3.76 2.33
N VAL A 88 -8.66 -2.47 2.19
CA VAL A 88 -7.43 -2.00 1.54
C VAL A 88 -6.20 -2.56 2.25
N GLY A 89 -6.16 -2.49 3.58
CA GLY A 89 -5.07 -3.08 4.37
C GLY A 89 -4.97 -4.61 4.18
N PHE A 90 -6.11 -5.30 4.18
CA PHE A 90 -6.16 -6.75 3.97
C PHE A 90 -5.73 -7.15 2.55
N ALA A 91 -6.16 -6.41 1.54
CA ALA A 91 -5.74 -6.59 0.16
C ALA A 91 -4.23 -6.41 0.01
N LEU A 92 -3.67 -5.34 0.59
CA LEU A 92 -2.22 -5.09 0.61
C LEU A 92 -1.48 -6.26 1.25
N PHE A 93 -1.98 -6.76 2.38
CA PHE A 93 -1.42 -7.92 3.07
C PHE A 93 -1.41 -9.17 2.18
N LEU A 94 -2.50 -9.46 1.46
CA LEU A 94 -2.56 -10.59 0.53
C LEU A 94 -1.54 -10.46 -0.61
N VAL A 95 -1.39 -9.27 -1.19
CA VAL A 95 -0.42 -9.04 -2.28
C VAL A 95 1.01 -9.18 -1.77
N VAL A 96 1.35 -8.60 -0.62
CA VAL A 96 2.68 -8.74 -0.02
C VAL A 96 2.96 -10.19 0.38
N LYS A 97 1.97 -10.90 0.92
CA LYS A 97 2.07 -12.33 1.24
C LYS A 97 2.28 -13.17 -0.02
N ALA A 98 1.57 -12.89 -1.10
CA ALA A 98 1.74 -13.57 -2.39
C ALA A 98 3.14 -13.31 -2.95
N TYR A 99 3.61 -12.06 -2.93
CA TYR A 99 4.95 -11.69 -3.37
C TYR A 99 6.04 -12.37 -2.54
N THR A 100 5.96 -12.33 -1.21
CA THR A 100 6.94 -12.99 -0.33
C THR A 100 6.93 -14.51 -0.48
N THR A 101 5.77 -15.12 -0.71
CA THR A 101 5.65 -16.57 -0.97
C THR A 101 6.24 -16.94 -2.33
N ALA A 102 5.98 -16.14 -3.37
CA ALA A 102 6.55 -16.32 -4.69
C ALA A 102 8.07 -16.18 -4.66
N LYS A 103 8.58 -15.12 -4.02
CA LYS A 103 10.02 -14.89 -3.82
C LYS A 103 10.70 -16.08 -3.15
N LYS A 104 10.13 -16.62 -2.07
CA LYS A 104 10.64 -17.85 -1.41
C LYS A 104 10.64 -19.08 -2.33
N ARG A 105 9.69 -19.18 -3.26
CA ARG A 105 9.61 -20.28 -4.25
C ARG A 105 10.62 -20.14 -5.38
N PHE A 106 10.95 -18.91 -5.78
CA PHE A 106 11.94 -18.64 -6.82
C PHE A 106 13.38 -18.57 -6.27
N GLU A 107 13.57 -18.30 -4.98
CA GLU A 107 14.89 -18.28 -4.32
C GLU A 107 15.32 -19.64 -3.73
N ALA A 108 14.45 -20.66 -3.74
CA ALA A 108 14.82 -22.05 -3.44
C ALA A 108 14.79 -22.87 -4.74
N PRO A 109 15.92 -23.00 -5.49
CA PRO A 109 17.23 -23.38 -4.98
C PRO A 109 18.36 -22.44 -5.45
N ALA A 110 18.69 -21.42 -4.65
CA ALA A 110 20.02 -20.80 -4.65
C ALA A 110 20.69 -21.02 -3.28
N ALA A 111 20.58 -22.24 -2.74
CA ALA A 111 21.36 -22.70 -1.58
C ALA A 111 22.85 -22.93 -1.91
N ALA A 112 23.41 -22.12 -2.81
CA ALA A 112 24.84 -22.03 -3.10
C ALA A 112 25.30 -20.60 -3.44
N ALA A 113 24.51 -19.56 -3.16
CA ALA A 113 25.09 -18.24 -2.96
C ALA A 113 25.60 -18.21 -1.52
N GLY A 114 26.92 -18.22 -1.36
CA GLY A 114 27.60 -18.05 -0.08
C GLY A 114 27.07 -16.82 0.69
N PRO A 115 27.47 -16.66 1.97
CA PRO A 115 26.93 -15.63 2.85
C PRO A 115 26.84 -14.32 2.10
N ALA A 116 25.61 -13.77 2.01
CA ALA A 116 25.28 -12.54 1.31
C ALA A 116 26.47 -11.61 1.38
N GLU A 117 27.13 -11.39 0.24
CA GLU A 117 28.34 -10.60 0.20
C GLU A 117 28.01 -9.29 0.91
N LEU A 118 28.59 -9.13 2.10
CA LEU A 118 28.44 -7.92 2.88
C LEU A 118 28.69 -6.75 1.91
N PRO A 119 27.90 -5.67 1.98
CA PRO A 119 28.13 -4.49 1.14
C PRO A 119 29.63 -4.19 1.12
N ALA A 120 30.20 -3.80 -0.03
CA ALA A 120 31.66 -3.69 -0.18
C ALA A 120 32.31 -2.90 0.96
N ASP A 121 31.62 -1.87 1.45
CA ASP A 121 32.00 -1.08 2.62
C ASP A 121 32.10 -1.90 3.90
N VAL A 122 31.14 -2.79 4.17
CA VAL A 122 31.12 -3.66 5.35
C VAL A 122 32.19 -4.75 5.25
N LYS A 123 32.50 -5.26 4.04
CA LYS A 123 33.67 -6.14 3.83
C LYS A 123 34.97 -5.40 4.12
N LEU A 124 35.17 -4.23 3.53
CA LEU A 124 36.33 -3.37 3.75
C LEU A 124 36.51 -3.02 5.23
N LEU A 125 35.43 -2.68 5.93
CA LEU A 125 35.48 -2.39 7.36
C LEU A 125 35.85 -3.63 8.20
N THR A 126 35.45 -4.82 7.77
CA THR A 126 35.83 -6.08 8.43
C THR A 126 37.32 -6.36 8.22
N GLU A 127 37.82 -6.19 7.00
CA GLU A 127 39.24 -6.33 6.67
C GLU A 127 40.10 -5.30 7.42
N ILE A 128 39.67 -4.03 7.49
CA ILE A 128 40.36 -2.97 8.24
C ILE A 128 40.41 -3.30 9.74
N ARG A 129 39.30 -3.79 10.32
CA ARG A 129 39.27 -4.21 11.73
C ARG A 129 40.28 -5.33 11.99
N ASP A 130 40.32 -6.33 11.12
CA ASP A 130 41.20 -7.50 11.31
C ASP A 130 42.68 -7.11 11.12
N LEU A 131 42.98 -6.21 10.19
CA LEU A 131 44.33 -5.63 10.04
C LEU A 131 44.76 -4.79 11.25
N LEU A 132 43.85 -4.03 11.85
CA LEU A 132 44.13 -3.25 13.07
C LEU A 132 44.34 -4.16 14.28
N LYS A 133 43.56 -5.23 14.41
CA LYS A 133 43.71 -6.22 15.49
C LYS A 133 45.04 -6.95 15.42
N ASN A 134 45.58 -7.17 14.23
CA ASN A 134 46.90 -7.79 14.03
C ASN A 134 48.08 -6.83 14.23
N LYS A 135 47.83 -5.52 14.40
CA LYS A 135 48.86 -4.49 14.58
C LYS A 135 48.97 -3.99 16.03
N ALA A 136 48.10 -4.48 16.92
CA ALA A 136 48.05 -4.18 18.35
C ALA A 136 48.71 -5.29 19.17
#